data_AF-A0A146LQQ4-F1
#
_entry.id   AF-A0A146LQQ4-F1
#
_cell.length_a   1.000
_cell.length_b   1.000
_cell.length_c   1.000
_cell.angle_alpha   90.00
_cell.angle_beta   90.00
_cell.angle_gamma   90.00
#
_symmetry.space_group_name_H-M   'P 1'
#
loop_
_entity.id
_entity.type
_entity.pdbx_description
1 polymer ?
#
loop_
_entity_poly.entity_id
_entity_poly.type
_entity_poly.pdbx_seq_one_letter_code
_entity_poly.pdbx_strand_id
1 'polypeptide(L)'
;MTRINTFIACLVVLLYVAACPVHGAVDMNLTFQTCCDMGLKSAMEQNSCIITEPMSGIVLEEQTLCLSVIELCCARKIREMDCEDGKDAAKTGGNCLERNTTDEQHCCESCKLGLITGSMGVPCNLGETTFGKLWDSAFYSCCTQSDPITPEAQRPEDDNMCEMLQGELCAHICVPTPGSYKCECQPGYTLMADNRGCEIISGCVKHSCSQVCEEEERGFKCSCYEGYQLDSDNITCTRIKPLDATCGPGYRHHPIAKVCQDIDECAEDTPCDSTQECRNNPGGYDCVCKRGLKLDKRTLACVDIDECLGDPCGRYSTCVNTFGSYRCEGLERSSAPPTSRDFT
;
A
#
# COMPACT_ATOMS: atom_id res chain seq x y z
N MET A 1 -7.83 -55.64 30.47
CA MET A 1 -8.73 -56.61 29.81
C MET A 1 -9.66 -55.86 28.85
N THR A 2 -9.13 -55.29 27.76
CA THR A 2 -9.87 -54.29 26.95
C THR A 2 -9.40 -54.24 25.49
N ARG A 3 -9.12 -55.40 24.88
CA ARG A 3 -8.87 -55.51 23.42
C ARG A 3 -9.52 -56.73 22.75
N ILE A 4 -10.33 -57.51 23.49
CA ILE A 4 -11.03 -58.70 22.95
C ILE A 4 -12.48 -58.37 22.54
N ASN A 5 -13.09 -57.29 23.08
CA ASN A 5 -14.50 -56.96 22.81
C ASN A 5 -14.77 -56.25 21.46
N THR A 6 -13.78 -55.65 20.81
CA THR A 6 -13.98 -54.96 19.52
C THR A 6 -13.94 -55.92 18.33
N PHE A 7 -13.14 -56.98 18.40
CA PHE A 7 -13.07 -58.01 17.36
C PHE A 7 -14.32 -58.90 17.34
N ILE A 8 -14.88 -59.22 18.52
CA ILE A 8 -16.11 -60.01 18.62
C ILE A 8 -17.32 -59.18 18.15
N ALA A 9 -17.36 -57.88 18.43
CA ALA A 9 -18.42 -57.00 17.91
C ALA A 9 -18.41 -56.89 16.37
N CYS A 10 -17.23 -56.75 15.74
CA CYS A 10 -17.13 -56.75 14.28
C CYS A 10 -17.46 -58.11 13.65
N LEU A 11 -17.08 -59.23 14.28
CA LEU A 11 -17.42 -60.58 13.80
C LEU A 11 -18.91 -60.90 13.94
N VAL A 12 -19.58 -60.42 14.99
CA VAL A 12 -21.03 -60.59 15.17
C VAL A 12 -21.80 -59.77 14.13
N VAL A 13 -21.35 -58.55 13.79
CA VAL A 13 -21.97 -57.74 12.71
C VAL A 13 -21.74 -58.39 11.33
N LEU A 14 -20.53 -58.91 11.06
CA LEU A 14 -20.24 -59.62 9.80
C LEU A 14 -21.00 -60.95 9.67
N LEU A 15 -21.22 -61.67 10.77
CA LEU A 15 -21.98 -62.92 10.78
C LEU A 15 -23.51 -62.68 10.72
N TYR A 16 -24.02 -61.57 11.26
CA TYR A 16 -25.43 -61.19 11.09
C TYR A 16 -25.78 -60.79 9.65
N VAL A 17 -24.85 -60.16 8.92
CA VAL A 17 -25.02 -59.83 7.50
C VAL A 17 -24.98 -61.10 6.62
N ALA A 18 -24.29 -62.16 7.06
CA ALA A 18 -24.14 -63.41 6.30
C ALA A 18 -25.24 -64.46 6.55
N ALA A 19 -26.13 -64.25 7.55
CA ALA A 19 -27.14 -65.23 7.96
C ALA A 19 -28.59 -64.83 7.62
N CYS A 20 -28.81 -63.78 6.82
CA CYS A 20 -30.15 -63.52 6.30
C CYS A 20 -30.33 -64.26 4.97
N PRO A 21 -31.18 -65.29 4.90
CA PRO A 21 -31.45 -65.99 3.66
C PRO A 21 -32.12 -65.02 2.70
N VAL A 22 -31.53 -64.88 1.51
CA VAL A 22 -32.11 -64.22 0.34
C VAL A 22 -33.53 -64.76 0.12
N HIS A 23 -34.53 -64.00 0.57
CA HIS A 23 -35.93 -64.15 0.17
C HIS A 23 -36.42 -62.79 -0.29
N GLY A 24 -36.38 -62.59 -1.61
CA GLY A 24 -36.88 -61.42 -2.30
C GLY A 24 -35.84 -60.31 -2.40
N ALA A 25 -35.38 -60.03 -3.61
CA ALA A 25 -34.82 -58.73 -3.92
C ALA A 25 -35.91 -57.68 -3.67
N VAL A 26 -35.91 -57.10 -2.47
CA VAL A 26 -36.69 -55.88 -2.19
C VAL A 26 -35.84 -54.73 -2.72
N ASP A 27 -36.39 -54.00 -3.68
CA ASP A 27 -35.72 -52.89 -4.35
C ASP A 27 -35.61 -51.71 -3.38
N MET A 28 -34.54 -51.70 -2.56
CA MET A 28 -34.27 -50.67 -1.54
C MET A 28 -34.22 -49.25 -2.13
N ASN A 29 -34.06 -49.13 -3.45
CA ASN A 29 -34.10 -47.89 -4.21
C ASN A 29 -35.53 -47.32 -4.33
N LEU A 30 -36.56 -48.18 -4.43
CA LEU A 30 -37.94 -47.76 -4.64
C LEU A 30 -38.57 -47.18 -3.37
N THR A 31 -38.34 -47.80 -2.21
CA THR A 31 -38.79 -47.25 -0.91
C THR A 31 -38.11 -45.91 -0.64
N PHE A 32 -36.79 -45.81 -0.87
CA PHE A 32 -36.05 -44.56 -0.70
C PHE A 32 -36.55 -43.44 -1.61
N GLN A 33 -36.79 -43.73 -2.89
CA GLN A 33 -37.34 -42.76 -3.84
C GLN A 33 -38.73 -42.28 -3.40
N THR A 34 -39.62 -43.20 -3.03
CA THR A 34 -40.98 -42.86 -2.60
C THR A 34 -40.97 -41.95 -1.37
N CYS A 35 -40.10 -42.25 -0.38
CA CYS A 35 -39.90 -41.40 0.80
C CYS A 35 -39.32 -40.02 0.42
N CYS A 36 -38.30 -39.98 -0.43
CA CYS A 36 -37.70 -38.72 -0.86
C CYS A 36 -38.74 -37.84 -1.59
N ASP A 37 -39.56 -38.42 -2.46
CA ASP A 37 -40.63 -37.72 -3.18
C ASP A 37 -41.69 -37.13 -2.23
N MET A 38 -42.03 -37.84 -1.15
CA MET A 38 -42.91 -37.29 -0.10
C MET A 38 -42.27 -36.07 0.59
N GLY A 39 -40.97 -36.14 0.90
CA GLY A 39 -40.23 -35.01 1.48
C GLY A 39 -40.13 -33.81 0.53
N LEU A 40 -39.87 -34.05 -0.76
CA LEU A 40 -39.85 -33.01 -1.80
C LEU A 40 -41.20 -32.31 -1.93
N LYS A 41 -42.30 -33.09 -1.95
CA LYS A 41 -43.66 -32.55 -2.02
C LYS A 41 -44.00 -31.70 -0.80
N SER A 42 -43.64 -32.17 0.40
CA SER A 42 -43.86 -31.43 1.65
C SER A 42 -43.12 -30.09 1.65
N ALA A 43 -41.87 -30.07 1.19
CA ALA A 43 -41.09 -28.84 1.06
C ALA A 43 -41.78 -27.83 0.12
N MET A 44 -42.26 -28.28 -1.05
CA MET A 44 -42.88 -27.41 -2.05
C MET A 44 -44.26 -26.88 -1.64
N GLU A 45 -45.07 -27.67 -0.93
CA GLU A 45 -46.45 -27.31 -0.60
C GLU A 45 -46.57 -26.60 0.75
N GLN A 46 -45.72 -26.92 1.73
CA GLN A 46 -45.88 -26.49 3.12
C GLN A 46 -44.68 -25.71 3.66
N ASN A 47 -43.59 -25.61 2.89
CA ASN A 47 -42.30 -25.06 3.33
C ASN A 47 -41.84 -25.62 4.70
N SER A 48 -42.15 -26.89 4.97
CA SER A 48 -41.93 -27.55 6.25
C SER A 48 -41.64 -29.03 6.05
N CYS A 49 -40.73 -29.55 6.87
CA CYS A 49 -40.30 -30.96 6.84
C CYS A 49 -40.99 -31.84 7.88
N ILE A 50 -42.01 -31.31 8.56
CA ILE A 50 -42.78 -32.06 9.55
C ILE A 50 -43.89 -32.83 8.84
N ILE A 51 -43.77 -34.16 8.80
CA ILE A 51 -44.87 -35.01 8.35
C ILE A 51 -45.79 -35.36 9.52
N THR A 52 -47.08 -35.03 9.37
CA THR A 52 -48.10 -35.27 10.39
C THR A 52 -48.90 -36.56 10.20
N GLU A 53 -48.77 -37.22 9.04
CA GLU A 53 -49.53 -38.42 8.67
C GLU A 53 -48.64 -39.67 8.54
N PRO A 54 -49.10 -40.87 8.94
CA PRO A 54 -48.33 -42.10 8.79
C PRO A 54 -48.09 -42.43 7.31
N MET A 55 -46.86 -42.82 6.98
CA MET A 55 -46.42 -43.10 5.60
C MET A 55 -47.17 -44.30 5.01
N SER A 56 -48.20 -44.03 4.21
CA SER A 56 -49.03 -45.05 3.59
C SER A 56 -48.25 -45.85 2.54
N GLY A 57 -48.28 -47.18 2.64
CA GLY A 57 -47.63 -48.08 1.67
C GLY A 57 -46.22 -48.53 2.04
N ILE A 58 -45.73 -48.22 3.25
CA ILE A 58 -44.41 -48.61 3.75
C ILE A 58 -44.54 -49.53 4.97
N VAL A 59 -43.72 -50.58 5.02
CA VAL A 59 -43.73 -51.58 6.11
C VAL A 59 -43.28 -50.92 7.42
N LEU A 60 -43.86 -51.33 8.55
CA LEU A 60 -43.62 -50.72 9.87
C LEU A 60 -42.13 -50.65 10.26
N GLU A 61 -41.33 -51.63 9.84
CA GLU A 61 -39.89 -51.72 10.11
C GLU A 61 -39.07 -50.68 9.32
N GLU A 62 -39.60 -50.16 8.21
CA GLU A 62 -38.93 -49.19 7.33
C GLU A 62 -39.37 -47.74 7.59
N GLN A 63 -40.39 -47.52 8.43
CA GLN A 63 -40.94 -46.18 8.69
C GLN A 63 -39.90 -45.22 9.27
N THR A 64 -39.08 -45.65 10.23
CA THR A 64 -38.03 -44.79 10.82
C THR A 64 -36.96 -44.38 9.81
N LEU A 65 -36.60 -45.29 8.90
CA LEU A 65 -35.66 -45.01 7.82
C LEU A 65 -36.29 -44.03 6.83
N CYS A 66 -37.54 -44.26 6.44
CA CYS A 66 -38.28 -43.41 5.53
C CYS A 66 -38.43 -41.97 6.06
N LEU A 67 -38.71 -41.80 7.35
CA LEU A 67 -38.80 -40.48 7.98
C LEU A 67 -37.48 -39.72 7.89
N SER A 68 -36.35 -40.40 8.14
CA SER A 68 -35.01 -39.80 7.97
C SER A 68 -34.75 -39.35 6.52
N VAL A 69 -35.19 -40.14 5.53
CA VAL A 69 -35.04 -39.82 4.10
C VAL A 69 -35.90 -38.63 3.71
N ILE A 70 -37.13 -38.57 4.21
CA ILE A 70 -38.05 -37.45 4.03
C ILE A 70 -37.45 -36.16 4.56
N GLU A 71 -36.95 -36.16 5.80
CA GLU A 71 -36.34 -34.99 6.42
C GLU A 71 -35.14 -34.49 5.62
N LEU A 72 -34.27 -35.40 5.17
CA LEU A 72 -33.10 -35.06 4.36
C LEU A 72 -33.48 -34.46 2.99
N CYS A 73 -34.40 -35.09 2.27
CA CYS A 73 -34.83 -34.60 0.95
C CYS A 73 -35.61 -33.29 1.05
N CYS A 74 -36.47 -33.14 2.07
CA CYS A 74 -37.19 -31.91 2.33
C CYS A 74 -36.24 -30.75 2.68
N ALA A 75 -35.33 -30.94 3.65
CA ALA A 75 -34.40 -29.91 4.08
C ALA A 75 -33.44 -29.50 2.96
N ARG A 76 -33.08 -30.44 2.06
CA ARG A 76 -32.34 -30.10 0.84
C ARG A 76 -33.18 -29.23 -0.08
N LYS A 77 -34.46 -29.57 -0.30
CA LYS A 77 -35.33 -28.85 -1.23
C LYS A 77 -35.65 -27.43 -0.78
N ILE A 78 -35.91 -27.24 0.52
CA ILE A 78 -36.11 -25.90 1.10
C ILE A 78 -34.86 -25.05 0.87
N ARG A 79 -33.66 -25.58 1.20
CA ARG A 79 -32.40 -24.86 0.94
C ARG A 79 -32.16 -24.52 -0.53
N GLU A 80 -32.55 -25.39 -1.46
CA GLU A 80 -32.48 -25.09 -2.89
C GLU A 80 -33.43 -23.94 -3.27
N MET A 81 -34.64 -23.90 -2.72
CA MET A 81 -35.60 -22.82 -2.98
C MET A 81 -35.14 -21.48 -2.38
N ASP A 82 -34.75 -21.50 -1.11
CA ASP A 82 -34.11 -20.39 -0.39
C ASP A 82 -32.92 -19.81 -1.18
N CYS A 83 -32.08 -20.69 -1.75
CA CYS A 83 -30.94 -20.27 -2.55
C CYS A 83 -31.36 -19.56 -3.86
N GLU A 84 -32.42 -20.02 -4.52
CA GLU A 84 -32.94 -19.38 -5.73
C GLU A 84 -33.58 -18.02 -5.44
N ASP A 85 -34.38 -17.90 -4.37
CA ASP A 85 -34.89 -16.61 -3.90
C ASP A 85 -33.73 -15.65 -3.61
N GLY A 86 -32.65 -16.20 -3.04
CA GLY A 86 -31.46 -15.43 -2.75
C GLY A 86 -30.74 -14.90 -3.99
N LYS A 87 -30.71 -15.69 -5.07
CA LYS A 87 -30.18 -15.30 -6.38
C LYS A 87 -31.05 -14.25 -7.06
N ASP A 88 -32.36 -14.38 -7.00
CA ASP A 88 -33.27 -13.43 -7.64
C ASP A 88 -33.21 -12.05 -6.98
N ALA A 89 -33.11 -12.00 -5.65
CA ALA A 89 -32.90 -10.73 -4.97
C ALA A 89 -31.47 -10.15 -5.17
N ALA A 90 -30.47 -10.97 -5.52
CA ALA A 90 -29.18 -10.47 -5.98
C ALA A 90 -29.28 -9.84 -7.38
N LYS A 91 -30.01 -10.46 -8.32
CA LYS A 91 -30.23 -9.96 -9.69
C LYS A 91 -31.03 -8.66 -9.73
N THR A 92 -31.97 -8.46 -8.81
CA THR A 92 -32.78 -7.24 -8.75
C THR A 92 -32.08 -6.07 -8.03
N GLY A 93 -30.83 -6.25 -7.58
CA GLY A 93 -30.05 -5.21 -6.90
C GLY A 93 -30.40 -5.02 -5.42
N GLY A 94 -31.11 -5.96 -4.80
CA GLY A 94 -31.49 -5.91 -3.39
C GLY A 94 -30.31 -6.13 -2.43
N ASN A 95 -30.47 -5.73 -1.16
CA ASN A 95 -29.49 -5.97 -0.10
C ASN A 95 -29.60 -7.41 0.44
N CYS A 96 -28.46 -8.07 0.63
CA CYS A 96 -28.41 -9.46 1.14
C CYS A 96 -28.57 -9.57 2.66
N LEU A 97 -28.55 -8.43 3.38
CA LEU A 97 -28.45 -8.35 4.84
C LEU A 97 -29.79 -8.52 5.57
N GLU A 98 -30.91 -8.56 4.85
CA GLU A 98 -32.28 -8.67 5.43
C GLU A 98 -32.93 -10.06 5.21
N ARG A 99 -32.13 -11.10 4.99
CA ARG A 99 -32.62 -12.45 4.61
C ARG A 99 -33.07 -13.29 5.82
N ASN A 100 -34.01 -14.20 5.60
CA ASN A 100 -34.67 -14.97 6.67
C ASN A 100 -33.81 -16.15 7.16
N THR A 101 -32.89 -16.66 6.33
CA THR A 101 -32.00 -17.77 6.70
C THR A 101 -30.56 -17.51 6.28
N THR A 102 -29.61 -18.19 6.95
CA THR A 102 -28.17 -18.11 6.62
C THR A 102 -27.88 -18.63 5.21
N ASP A 103 -28.61 -19.65 4.76
CA ASP A 103 -28.40 -20.27 3.44
C ASP A 103 -28.84 -19.32 2.30
N GLU A 104 -29.95 -18.60 2.46
CA GLU A 104 -30.40 -17.54 1.52
C GLU A 104 -29.36 -16.42 1.40
N GLN A 105 -28.77 -15.99 2.52
CA GLN A 105 -27.77 -14.93 2.55
C GLN A 105 -26.51 -15.32 1.78
N HIS A 106 -25.96 -16.50 2.04
CA HIS A 106 -24.75 -16.98 1.36
C HIS A 106 -24.96 -17.16 -0.14
N CYS A 107 -26.13 -17.65 -0.57
CA CYS A 107 -26.48 -17.72 -1.98
C CYS A 107 -26.62 -16.33 -2.63
N CYS A 108 -27.11 -15.33 -1.89
CA CYS A 108 -27.11 -13.93 -2.34
C CYS A 108 -25.72 -13.43 -2.70
N GLU A 109 -24.81 -13.56 -1.73
CA GLU A 109 -23.49 -12.96 -1.77
C GLU A 109 -22.66 -13.63 -2.87
N SER A 110 -22.78 -14.96 -2.97
CA SER A 110 -22.17 -15.76 -4.04
C SER A 110 -22.71 -15.37 -5.43
N CYS A 111 -24.02 -15.16 -5.57
CA CYS A 111 -24.60 -14.71 -6.84
C CYS A 111 -24.18 -13.29 -7.21
N LYS A 112 -24.15 -12.36 -6.24
CA LYS A 112 -23.64 -10.98 -6.47
C LYS A 112 -22.20 -11.00 -6.95
N LEU A 113 -21.34 -11.79 -6.32
CA LEU A 113 -19.96 -11.97 -6.75
C LEU A 113 -19.88 -12.56 -8.16
N GLY A 114 -20.74 -13.52 -8.48
CA GLY A 114 -20.87 -14.08 -9.83
C GLY A 114 -21.21 -13.02 -10.87
N LEU A 115 -22.26 -12.22 -10.63
CA LEU A 115 -22.68 -11.13 -11.53
C LEU A 115 -21.55 -10.13 -11.80
N ILE A 116 -20.81 -9.74 -10.76
CA ILE A 116 -19.65 -8.83 -10.89
C ILE A 116 -18.58 -9.49 -11.75
N THR A 117 -18.18 -10.72 -11.40
CA THR A 117 -17.11 -11.45 -12.08
C THR A 117 -17.40 -11.62 -13.58
N GLY A 118 -18.62 -12.03 -13.93
CA GLY A 118 -19.02 -12.18 -15.32
C GLY A 118 -19.14 -10.84 -16.06
N SER A 119 -19.61 -9.78 -15.39
CA SER A 119 -19.67 -8.43 -15.97
C SER A 119 -18.28 -7.88 -16.33
N MET A 120 -17.25 -8.29 -15.58
CA MET A 120 -15.84 -7.95 -15.83
C MET A 120 -15.20 -8.78 -16.94
N GLY A 121 -15.92 -9.74 -17.55
CA GLY A 121 -15.38 -10.63 -18.57
C GLY A 121 -14.35 -11.64 -18.05
N VAL A 122 -14.30 -11.85 -16.73
CA VAL A 122 -13.43 -12.84 -16.09
C VAL A 122 -14.07 -14.23 -16.25
N PRO A 123 -13.29 -15.30 -16.54
CA PRO A 123 -13.84 -16.64 -16.63
C PRO A 123 -14.50 -17.06 -15.30
N CYS A 124 -15.71 -17.62 -15.38
CA CYS A 124 -16.50 -18.09 -14.23
C CYS A 124 -15.90 -19.30 -13.49
N ASN A 125 -14.62 -19.58 -13.69
CA ASN A 125 -13.86 -20.64 -13.03
C ASN A 125 -12.69 -20.00 -12.29
N LEU A 126 -12.90 -19.67 -11.01
CA LEU A 126 -11.89 -19.07 -10.14
C LEU A 126 -11.01 -20.16 -9.49
N GLY A 127 -10.35 -21.00 -10.30
CA GLY A 127 -9.29 -21.93 -9.86
C GLY A 127 -9.55 -22.65 -8.52
N GLU A 128 -8.63 -22.51 -7.56
CA GLU A 128 -8.66 -23.16 -6.23
C GLU A 128 -9.79 -22.68 -5.30
N THR A 129 -10.55 -21.64 -5.66
CA THR A 129 -11.65 -21.13 -4.83
C THR A 129 -12.95 -21.86 -5.15
N THR A 130 -13.11 -23.06 -4.60
CA THR A 130 -14.45 -23.65 -4.45
C THR A 130 -15.10 -23.02 -3.23
N PHE A 131 -16.14 -22.22 -3.43
CA PHE A 131 -16.94 -21.69 -2.33
C PHE A 131 -17.59 -22.87 -1.60
N GLY A 132 -17.96 -23.92 -2.32
CA GLY A 132 -18.48 -25.17 -1.80
C GLY A 132 -19.67 -25.62 -2.63
N LYS A 133 -19.98 -26.93 -2.59
CA LYS A 133 -20.96 -27.56 -3.50
C LYS A 133 -22.32 -26.85 -3.61
N LEU A 134 -22.76 -26.18 -2.54
CA LEU A 134 -24.03 -25.44 -2.50
C LEU A 134 -23.93 -24.06 -3.16
N TRP A 135 -22.80 -23.38 -3.02
CA TRP A 135 -22.62 -21.98 -3.43
C TRP A 135 -21.99 -21.84 -4.83
N ASP A 136 -21.19 -22.83 -5.24
CA ASP A 136 -20.55 -22.86 -6.56
C ASP A 136 -21.59 -22.78 -7.70
N SER A 137 -22.75 -23.42 -7.52
CA SER A 137 -23.86 -23.36 -8.47
C SER A 137 -24.47 -21.96 -8.57
N ALA A 138 -24.67 -21.28 -7.44
CA ALA A 138 -25.20 -19.92 -7.39
C ALA A 138 -24.23 -18.93 -8.06
N PHE A 139 -22.93 -19.03 -7.76
CA PHE A 139 -21.89 -18.22 -8.38
C PHE A 139 -21.82 -18.43 -9.90
N TYR A 140 -21.70 -19.67 -10.35
CA TYR A 140 -21.53 -19.99 -11.78
C TYR A 140 -22.75 -19.59 -12.61
N SER A 141 -23.95 -19.89 -12.11
CA SER A 141 -25.18 -19.53 -12.81
C SER A 141 -25.34 -18.02 -12.94
N CYS A 142 -24.99 -17.23 -11.93
CA CYS A 142 -25.07 -15.78 -12.01
C CYS A 142 -23.94 -15.16 -12.86
N CYS A 143 -22.73 -15.72 -12.82
CA CYS A 143 -21.60 -15.28 -13.64
C CYS A 143 -21.83 -15.49 -15.15
N THR A 144 -22.49 -16.57 -15.53
CA THR A 144 -22.81 -16.84 -16.94
C THR A 144 -24.00 -16.04 -17.47
N GLN A 145 -24.78 -15.41 -16.58
CA GLN A 145 -25.95 -14.60 -16.92
C GLN A 145 -25.66 -13.12 -17.07
N SER A 146 -24.52 -12.62 -16.59
CA SER A 146 -24.16 -11.21 -16.73
C SER A 146 -23.66 -10.90 -18.14
N ASP A 147 -24.21 -9.86 -18.75
CA ASP A 147 -23.65 -9.31 -19.98
C ASP A 147 -22.27 -8.69 -19.69
N PRO A 148 -21.25 -8.94 -20.53
CA PRO A 148 -19.97 -8.29 -20.39
C PRO A 148 -20.16 -6.78 -20.58
N ILE A 149 -19.62 -5.99 -19.66
CA ILE A 149 -19.67 -4.53 -19.74
C ILE A 149 -18.93 -4.12 -21.03
N THR A 150 -19.65 -3.52 -21.98
CA THR A 150 -19.02 -2.84 -23.11
C THR A 150 -18.15 -1.69 -22.56
N PRO A 151 -16.87 -1.56 -22.97
CA PRO A 151 -15.90 -0.67 -22.33
C PRO A 151 -16.26 0.83 -22.30
N GLU A 152 -17.32 1.28 -22.96
CA GLU A 152 -17.69 2.70 -23.06
C GLU A 152 -18.66 3.23 -21.99
N ALA A 153 -19.24 2.41 -21.11
CA ALA A 153 -20.16 2.90 -20.07
C ALA A 153 -19.45 3.00 -18.71
N GLN A 154 -18.95 4.21 -18.41
CA GLN A 154 -18.52 4.69 -17.08
C GLN A 154 -17.80 3.65 -16.19
N ARG A 155 -16.48 3.55 -16.37
CA ARG A 155 -15.59 3.24 -15.24
C ARG A 155 -15.71 4.42 -14.25
N PRO A 156 -16.24 4.24 -13.02
CA PRO A 156 -16.04 5.22 -11.97
C PRO A 156 -14.53 5.32 -11.74
N GLU A 157 -14.01 6.54 -11.76
CA GLU A 157 -12.61 6.81 -11.42
C GLU A 157 -12.38 6.36 -9.97
N ASP A 158 -11.52 5.35 -9.81
CA ASP A 158 -10.88 4.93 -8.55
C ASP A 158 -11.79 4.79 -7.32
N ASP A 159 -12.69 3.80 -7.33
CA ASP A 159 -13.27 3.30 -6.07
C ASP A 159 -12.18 2.53 -5.28
N ASN A 160 -11.53 3.24 -4.36
CA ASN A 160 -10.51 2.71 -3.48
C ASN A 160 -11.12 1.67 -2.52
N MET A 161 -10.94 0.39 -2.82
CA MET A 161 -11.44 -0.74 -2.01
C MET A 161 -10.96 -0.68 -0.54
N CYS A 162 -9.77 -0.12 -0.28
CA CYS A 162 -9.24 0.05 1.08
C CYS A 162 -10.02 1.10 1.90
N GLU A 163 -10.66 2.07 1.25
CA GLU A 163 -11.52 3.06 1.93
C GLU A 163 -12.93 2.52 2.19
N MET A 164 -13.43 1.67 1.29
CA MET A 164 -14.76 1.08 1.42
C MET A 164 -14.86 0.01 2.50
N LEU A 165 -13.75 -0.69 2.81
CA LEU A 165 -13.70 -1.83 3.75
C LEU A 165 -12.52 -1.68 4.73
N GLN A 166 -12.45 -0.53 5.41
CA GLN A 166 -11.41 -0.22 6.38
C GLN A 166 -11.35 -1.27 7.51
N GLY A 167 -10.22 -1.97 7.63
CA GLY A 167 -9.94 -2.94 8.70
C GLY A 167 -10.39 -4.38 8.44
N GLU A 168 -11.19 -4.63 7.39
CA GLU A 168 -11.72 -5.95 7.06
C GLU A 168 -10.91 -6.68 5.96
N LEU A 169 -10.08 -5.93 5.23
CA LEU A 169 -9.35 -6.44 4.06
C LEU A 169 -7.94 -6.96 4.38
N CYS A 170 -7.23 -6.29 5.28
CA CYS A 170 -5.82 -6.56 5.61
C CYS A 170 -5.61 -6.43 7.13
N ALA A 171 -4.78 -7.29 7.71
CA ALA A 171 -4.46 -7.24 9.13
C ALA A 171 -3.67 -5.98 9.55
N HIS A 172 -2.84 -5.43 8.64
CA HIS A 172 -2.02 -4.24 8.90
C HIS A 172 -2.28 -3.11 7.90
N ILE A 173 -1.67 -3.15 6.71
CA ILE A 173 -1.70 -2.05 5.73
C ILE A 173 -2.41 -2.53 4.47
N CYS A 174 -3.39 -1.76 3.98
CA CYS A 174 -4.07 -2.00 2.70
C CYS A 174 -3.60 -0.96 1.68
N VAL A 175 -3.11 -1.41 0.53
CA VAL A 175 -2.67 -0.55 -0.57
C VAL A 175 -3.62 -0.73 -1.76
N PRO A 176 -4.28 0.35 -2.22
CA PRO A 176 -5.19 0.27 -3.37
C PRO A 176 -4.44 0.03 -4.68
N THR A 177 -5.06 -0.72 -5.57
CA THR A 177 -4.61 -0.92 -6.96
C THR A 177 -5.80 -0.71 -7.91
N PRO A 178 -5.59 -0.36 -9.19
CA PRO A 178 -6.71 -0.14 -10.10
C PRO A 178 -7.60 -1.39 -10.23
N GLY A 179 -8.78 -1.35 -9.61
CA GLY A 179 -9.74 -2.47 -9.54
C GLY A 179 -9.41 -3.60 -8.56
N SER A 180 -8.45 -3.42 -7.63
CA SER A 180 -8.10 -4.43 -6.61
C SER A 180 -7.39 -3.80 -5.38
N TYR A 181 -6.89 -4.61 -4.45
CA TYR A 181 -6.05 -4.16 -3.34
C TYR A 181 -4.93 -5.17 -3.05
N LYS A 182 -3.84 -4.73 -2.42
CA LYS A 182 -2.79 -5.60 -1.87
C LYS A 182 -2.58 -5.30 -0.39
N CYS A 183 -2.26 -6.34 0.38
CA CYS A 183 -1.94 -6.19 1.80
C CYS A 183 -0.43 -6.14 2.01
N GLU A 184 0.00 -5.21 2.86
CA GLU A 184 1.38 -5.08 3.31
C GLU A 184 1.43 -5.18 4.84
N CYS A 185 2.51 -5.74 5.36
CA CYS A 185 2.71 -5.90 6.80
C CYS A 185 3.67 -4.84 7.34
N GLN A 186 3.43 -4.44 8.59
CA GLN A 186 4.38 -3.60 9.32
C GLN A 186 5.73 -4.31 9.50
N PRO A 187 6.84 -3.56 9.67
CA PRO A 187 8.15 -4.14 9.95
C PRO A 187 8.10 -5.14 11.13
N GLY A 188 8.73 -6.29 10.98
CA GLY A 188 8.69 -7.38 11.98
C GLY A 188 7.65 -8.47 11.70
N TYR A 189 6.85 -8.33 10.64
CA TYR A 189 5.79 -9.28 10.27
C TYR A 189 5.91 -9.73 8.81
N THR A 190 5.61 -10.99 8.53
CA THR A 190 5.48 -11.55 7.17
C THR A 190 4.02 -11.73 6.79
N LEU A 191 3.72 -11.46 5.52
CA LEU A 191 2.40 -11.72 4.96
C LEU A 191 2.15 -13.24 4.97
N MET A 192 1.04 -13.64 5.56
CA MET A 192 0.62 -15.03 5.65
C MET A 192 0.20 -15.54 4.26
N ALA A 193 0.10 -16.86 4.10
CA ALA A 193 -0.27 -17.49 2.83
C ALA A 193 -1.66 -17.11 2.32
N ASP A 194 -2.50 -16.53 3.18
CA ASP A 194 -3.82 -16.00 2.84
C ASP A 194 -3.77 -14.61 2.17
N ASN A 195 -2.58 -14.01 2.03
CA ASN A 195 -2.34 -12.66 1.52
C ASN A 195 -3.11 -11.56 2.25
N ARG A 196 -3.57 -11.80 3.48
CA ARG A 196 -4.39 -10.88 4.29
C ARG A 196 -3.87 -10.74 5.72
N GLY A 197 -3.46 -11.84 6.33
CA GLY A 197 -2.91 -11.91 7.67
C GLY A 197 -1.42 -11.56 7.70
N CYS A 198 -0.97 -11.04 8.84
CA CYS A 198 0.45 -10.77 9.10
C CYS A 198 0.88 -11.59 10.31
N GLU A 199 1.84 -12.50 10.13
CA GLU A 199 2.43 -13.28 11.22
C GLU A 199 3.74 -12.63 11.69
N ILE A 200 4.02 -12.68 12.99
CA ILE A 200 5.28 -12.18 13.55
C ILE A 200 6.41 -13.07 13.02
N ILE A 201 7.44 -12.44 12.46
CA ILE A 201 8.71 -13.14 12.22
C ILE A 201 9.30 -13.40 13.61
N SER A 202 9.21 -14.64 14.09
CA SER A 202 9.68 -15.00 15.44
C SER A 202 11.19 -14.81 15.55
N GLY A 203 11.61 -13.68 16.14
CA GLY A 203 12.97 -13.37 16.57
C GLY A 203 14.05 -13.41 15.48
N CYS A 204 15.31 -13.31 15.91
CA CYS A 204 16.49 -13.34 15.03
C CYS A 204 16.81 -14.73 14.44
N VAL A 205 15.88 -15.69 14.52
CA VAL A 205 16.06 -17.06 13.99
C VAL A 205 15.76 -17.10 12.48
N LYS A 206 14.92 -16.20 11.97
CA LYS A 206 14.54 -16.12 10.55
C LYS A 206 14.34 -14.66 10.10
N HIS A 207 15.21 -13.76 10.53
CA HIS A 207 15.14 -12.33 10.19
C HIS A 207 15.55 -12.06 8.75
N SER A 208 15.03 -10.97 8.17
CA SER A 208 15.48 -10.47 6.87
C SER A 208 16.63 -9.45 6.97
N CYS A 209 17.10 -9.08 8.18
CA CYS A 209 18.21 -8.13 8.34
C CYS A 209 19.45 -8.54 7.54
N SER A 210 20.03 -7.60 6.82
CA SER A 210 21.22 -7.86 6.00
C SER A 210 22.51 -8.08 6.80
N GLN A 211 22.56 -7.67 8.07
CA GLN A 211 23.74 -7.84 8.93
C GLN A 211 23.37 -8.32 10.34
N VAL A 212 23.10 -7.38 11.27
CA VAL A 212 22.89 -7.70 12.68
C VAL A 212 21.40 -7.58 12.99
N CYS A 213 20.90 -8.51 13.80
CA CYS A 213 19.54 -8.52 14.32
C CYS A 213 19.62 -8.51 15.85
N GLU A 214 18.87 -7.60 16.46
CA GLU A 214 18.76 -7.43 17.91
C GLU A 214 17.30 -7.68 18.32
N GLU A 215 17.10 -8.47 19.38
CA GLU A 215 15.75 -8.77 19.89
C GLU A 215 15.22 -7.60 20.73
N GLU A 216 13.98 -7.16 20.47
CA GLU A 216 13.27 -6.15 21.26
C GLU A 216 11.94 -6.71 21.80
N GLU A 217 11.38 -6.10 22.85
CA GLU A 217 10.10 -6.51 23.47
C GLU A 217 8.90 -6.49 22.49
N ARG A 218 9.07 -5.89 21.30
CA ARG A 218 8.09 -5.91 20.19
C ARG A 218 8.73 -6.27 18.84
N GLY A 219 9.46 -7.38 18.78
CA GLY A 219 9.93 -7.97 17.52
C GLY A 219 11.45 -8.01 17.43
N PHE A 220 12.01 -7.48 16.35
CA PHE A 220 13.45 -7.40 16.15
C PHE A 220 13.83 -6.07 15.47
N LYS A 221 15.02 -5.58 15.79
CA LYS A 221 15.61 -4.39 15.17
C LYS A 221 16.87 -4.79 14.43
N CYS A 222 17.03 -4.32 13.20
CA CYS A 222 18.27 -4.51 12.46
C CYS A 222 19.29 -3.43 12.82
N SER A 223 20.54 -3.82 12.98
CA SER A 223 21.67 -2.91 13.13
C SER A 223 22.79 -3.28 12.15
N CYS A 224 23.71 -2.36 11.92
CA CYS A 224 24.78 -2.52 10.93
C CYS A 224 26.15 -2.45 11.60
N TYR A 225 27.12 -3.18 11.05
CA TYR A 225 28.52 -3.09 11.41
C TYR A 225 29.09 -1.71 11.07
N GLU A 226 30.19 -1.32 11.72
CA GLU A 226 30.87 -0.06 11.43
C GLU A 226 31.20 0.08 9.93
N GLY A 227 30.90 1.25 9.37
CA GLY A 227 31.06 1.51 7.93
C GLY A 227 29.85 1.11 7.08
N TYR A 228 28.72 0.75 7.69
CA TYR A 228 27.44 0.47 7.01
C TYR A 228 26.31 1.30 7.64
N GLN A 229 25.36 1.75 6.83
CA GLN A 229 24.19 2.51 7.25
C GLN A 229 22.94 1.70 6.91
N LEU A 230 22.01 1.65 7.86
CA LEU A 230 20.71 1.02 7.67
C LEU A 230 19.90 1.87 6.69
N ASP A 231 19.44 1.25 5.61
CA ASP A 231 18.64 1.87 4.58
C ASP A 231 17.22 2.18 5.10
N SER A 232 16.48 2.95 4.32
CA SER A 232 15.09 3.35 4.56
C SER A 232 14.10 2.20 4.75
N ASP A 233 14.47 0.98 4.34
CA ASP A 233 13.71 -0.25 4.55
C ASP A 233 13.89 -0.85 5.97
N ASN A 234 14.74 -0.27 6.81
CA ASN A 234 15.11 -0.75 8.15
C ASN A 234 15.67 -2.19 8.18
N ILE A 235 16.09 -2.73 7.03
CA ILE A 235 16.51 -4.13 6.87
C ILE A 235 17.88 -4.20 6.20
N THR A 236 18.11 -3.38 5.16
CA THR A 236 19.29 -3.45 4.33
C THR A 236 20.40 -2.55 4.87
N CYS A 237 21.53 -3.14 5.23
CA CYS A 237 22.73 -2.38 5.56
C CYS A 237 23.52 -2.10 4.29
N THR A 238 23.45 -0.87 3.80
CA THR A 238 24.28 -0.43 2.68
C THR A 238 25.65 -0.04 3.21
N ARG A 239 26.71 -0.38 2.47
CA ARG A 239 28.04 0.14 2.81
C ARG A 239 27.90 1.65 2.79
N ILE A 240 28.28 2.31 3.89
CA ILE A 240 28.58 3.73 3.86
C ILE A 240 29.68 3.79 2.82
N LYS A 241 29.33 4.15 1.58
CA LYS A 241 30.32 4.54 0.60
C LYS A 241 31.15 5.54 1.38
N PRO A 242 32.44 5.26 1.66
CA PRO A 242 33.28 6.30 2.21
C PRO A 242 33.00 7.46 1.29
N LEU A 243 32.56 8.56 1.87
CA LEU A 243 32.10 9.72 1.15
C LEU A 243 33.31 10.25 0.38
N ASP A 244 33.62 9.58 -0.72
CA ASP A 244 34.29 10.11 -1.88
C ASP A 244 33.21 10.96 -2.57
N ALA A 245 32.65 11.87 -1.78
CA ALA A 245 32.05 13.07 -2.28
C ALA A 245 33.22 13.78 -2.90
N THR A 246 33.38 13.63 -4.21
CA THR A 246 33.89 14.72 -5.03
C THR A 246 33.33 15.99 -4.42
N CYS A 247 34.20 16.76 -3.77
CA CYS A 247 33.79 17.99 -3.15
C CYS A 247 33.03 18.82 -4.19
N GLY A 248 31.95 19.49 -3.78
CA GLY A 248 31.18 20.34 -4.68
C GLY A 248 32.08 21.36 -5.40
N PRO A 249 31.65 21.94 -6.52
CA PRO A 249 32.39 23.02 -7.18
C PRO A 249 32.80 24.10 -6.16
N GLY A 250 34.04 24.57 -6.22
CA GLY A 250 34.61 25.54 -5.25
C GLY A 250 35.21 24.90 -3.99
N TYR A 251 35.22 23.57 -3.86
CA TYR A 251 35.79 22.87 -2.72
C TYR A 251 36.80 21.78 -3.14
N ARG A 252 37.84 21.58 -2.32
CA ARG A 252 38.83 20.50 -2.47
C ARG A 252 38.93 19.65 -1.21
N HIS A 253 39.44 18.44 -1.33
CA HIS A 253 39.65 17.57 -0.17
C HIS A 253 40.76 18.11 0.73
N HIS A 254 40.48 18.22 2.03
CA HIS A 254 41.54 18.48 2.99
C HIS A 254 42.43 17.22 3.12
N PRO A 255 43.77 17.34 3.13
CA PRO A 255 44.69 16.19 3.06
C PRO A 255 44.65 15.19 4.23
N ILE A 256 43.89 15.47 5.30
CA ILE A 256 43.99 14.76 6.60
C ILE A 256 42.61 14.60 7.22
N ALA A 257 41.91 15.71 7.42
CA ALA A 257 40.51 15.68 7.79
C ALA A 257 39.71 15.28 6.53
N LYS A 258 38.94 14.20 6.58
CA LYS A 258 38.06 13.77 5.46
C LYS A 258 36.88 14.74 5.30
N VAL A 259 37.18 16.01 5.05
CA VAL A 259 36.25 17.13 4.95
C VAL A 259 36.58 17.90 3.67
N CYS A 260 35.57 18.54 3.10
CA CYS A 260 35.75 19.47 1.99
C CYS A 260 36.17 20.82 2.55
N GLN A 261 37.30 21.31 2.06
CA GLN A 261 37.83 22.63 2.35
C GLN A 261 37.53 23.53 1.16
N ASP A 262 37.07 24.74 1.47
CA ASP A 262 36.88 25.81 0.50
C ASP A 262 38.18 26.12 -0.25
N ILE A 263 38.09 26.34 -1.56
CA ILE A 263 39.22 26.82 -2.37
C ILE A 263 39.21 28.33 -2.29
N ASP A 264 40.28 28.94 -1.78
CA ASP A 264 40.39 30.41 -1.76
C ASP A 264 40.93 30.88 -3.11
N GLU A 265 40.02 31.15 -4.06
CA GLU A 265 40.43 31.58 -5.40
C GLU A 265 41.12 32.95 -5.40
N CYS A 266 40.88 33.79 -4.39
CA CYS A 266 41.51 35.10 -4.26
C CYS A 266 42.96 35.02 -3.75
N ALA A 267 43.31 33.95 -3.02
CA ALA A 267 44.67 33.72 -2.53
C ALA A 267 45.51 32.90 -3.52
N GLU A 268 44.88 32.02 -4.30
CA GLU A 268 45.56 31.13 -5.25
C GLU A 268 45.66 31.71 -6.67
N ASP A 269 44.74 32.59 -7.08
CA ASP A 269 44.71 33.21 -8.42
C ASP A 269 44.29 34.69 -8.35
N THR A 270 44.26 35.38 -9.50
CA THR A 270 43.67 36.72 -9.66
C THR A 270 42.47 36.65 -10.60
N PRO A 271 41.32 36.12 -10.14
CA PRO A 271 40.19 35.86 -11.03
C PRO A 271 39.39 37.12 -11.42
N CYS A 272 39.60 38.24 -10.71
CA CYS A 272 38.86 39.49 -10.91
C CYS A 272 39.61 40.48 -11.82
N ASP A 273 38.85 41.38 -12.45
CA ASP A 273 39.43 42.45 -13.26
C ASP A 273 40.27 43.43 -12.42
N SER A 274 41.20 44.14 -13.05
CA SER A 274 42.05 45.16 -12.41
C SER A 274 41.28 46.26 -11.66
N THR A 275 40.02 46.52 -12.02
CA THR A 275 39.13 47.50 -11.38
C THR A 275 38.31 46.92 -10.21
N GLN A 276 38.45 45.62 -9.95
CA GLN A 276 37.70 44.87 -8.95
C GLN A 276 38.63 44.34 -7.84
N GLU A 277 38.02 44.09 -6.68
CA GLU A 277 38.62 43.44 -5.53
C GLU A 277 37.94 42.07 -5.36
N CYS A 278 38.77 41.03 -5.22
CA CYS A 278 38.29 39.66 -5.03
C CYS A 278 37.90 39.43 -3.58
N ARG A 279 36.74 38.81 -3.35
CA ARG A 279 36.27 38.39 -2.02
C ARG A 279 35.94 36.90 -2.04
N ASN A 280 36.72 36.13 -1.30
CA ASN A 280 36.49 34.69 -1.17
C ASN A 280 35.24 34.42 -0.31
N ASN A 281 34.43 33.46 -0.73
CA ASN A 281 33.22 33.01 -0.06
C ASN A 281 33.19 31.46 -0.02
N PRO A 282 32.49 30.82 0.93
CA PRO A 282 32.34 29.38 0.90
C PRO A 282 31.69 28.88 -0.41
N GLY A 283 32.46 28.16 -1.22
CA GLY A 283 32.04 27.57 -2.50
C GLY A 283 32.32 28.43 -3.74
N GLY A 284 33.06 29.53 -3.62
CA GLY A 284 33.50 30.36 -4.74
C GLY A 284 33.86 31.79 -4.33
N TYR A 285 33.85 32.75 -5.26
CA TYR A 285 34.27 34.12 -4.98
C TYR A 285 33.37 35.17 -5.63
N ASP A 286 33.37 36.37 -5.07
CA ASP A 286 32.75 37.56 -5.65
C ASP A 286 33.81 38.59 -6.06
N CYS A 287 33.67 39.15 -7.27
CA CYS A 287 34.44 40.31 -7.70
C CYS A 287 33.62 41.59 -7.46
N VAL A 288 34.05 42.41 -6.50
CA VAL A 288 33.39 43.67 -6.18
C VAL A 288 34.17 44.85 -6.72
N CYS A 289 33.48 45.91 -7.17
CA CYS A 289 34.19 47.11 -7.63
C CYS A 289 35.02 47.72 -6.50
N LYS A 290 36.25 48.12 -6.82
CA LYS A 290 37.12 48.84 -5.87
C LYS A 290 36.43 50.11 -5.39
N ARG A 291 36.82 50.58 -4.22
CA ARG A 291 36.30 51.82 -3.61
C ARG A 291 36.39 52.99 -4.60
N GLY A 292 35.32 53.80 -4.67
CA GLY A 292 35.20 54.92 -5.61
C GLY A 292 34.66 54.52 -6.99
N LEU A 293 34.40 53.23 -7.22
CA LEU A 293 33.79 52.72 -8.46
C LEU A 293 32.44 52.05 -8.16
N LYS A 294 31.56 52.02 -9.17
CA LYS A 294 30.25 51.34 -9.14
C LYS A 294 30.12 50.42 -10.34
N LEU A 295 29.39 49.33 -10.17
CA LEU A 295 29.10 48.40 -11.26
C LEU A 295 28.06 49.01 -12.22
N ASP A 296 28.42 49.21 -13.48
CA ASP A 296 27.46 49.54 -14.52
C ASP A 296 26.69 48.29 -14.93
N LYS A 297 25.37 48.31 -14.71
CA LYS A 297 24.48 47.17 -15.01
C LYS A 297 24.43 46.80 -16.50
N ARG A 298 24.83 47.69 -17.41
CA ARG A 298 24.79 47.44 -18.86
C ARG A 298 26.08 46.80 -19.37
N THR A 299 27.22 47.32 -18.94
CA THR A 299 28.53 46.87 -19.39
C THR A 299 29.15 45.82 -18.47
N LEU A 300 28.58 45.64 -17.27
CA LEU A 300 29.14 44.85 -16.16
C LEU A 300 30.55 45.28 -15.76
N ALA A 301 30.97 46.48 -16.15
CA ALA A 301 32.26 47.05 -15.82
C ALA A 301 32.14 47.99 -14.61
N CYS A 302 33.23 48.12 -13.85
CA CYS A 302 33.31 49.10 -12.77
C CYS A 302 33.61 50.47 -13.37
N VAL A 303 32.64 51.37 -13.26
CA VAL A 303 32.74 52.76 -13.70
C VAL A 303 32.92 53.69 -12.51
N ASP A 304 33.58 54.80 -12.76
CA ASP A 304 33.86 55.80 -11.75
C ASP A 304 32.59 56.40 -11.11
N ILE A 305 32.64 56.65 -9.81
CA ILE A 305 31.60 57.39 -9.09
C ILE A 305 32.03 58.85 -9.09
N ASP A 306 31.28 59.71 -9.79
CA ASP A 306 31.54 61.15 -9.71
C ASP A 306 31.07 61.70 -8.36
N GLU A 307 31.98 61.75 -7.38
CA GLU A 307 31.67 62.26 -6.06
C GLU A 307 31.41 63.78 -6.07
N CYS A 308 31.87 64.52 -7.09
CA CYS A 308 31.67 65.96 -7.20
C CYS A 308 30.19 66.34 -7.39
N LEU A 309 29.35 65.41 -7.85
CA LEU A 309 27.88 65.61 -7.88
C LEU A 309 27.26 65.78 -6.48
N GLY A 310 27.97 65.37 -5.43
CA GLY A 310 27.53 65.50 -4.03
C GLY A 310 28.12 66.70 -3.30
N ASP A 311 28.80 67.62 -3.98
CA ASP A 311 29.50 68.77 -3.40
C ASP A 311 30.36 68.42 -2.15
N PRO A 312 31.29 67.45 -2.23
CA PRO A 312 32.04 66.97 -1.07
C PRO A 312 33.13 67.95 -0.59
N CYS A 313 33.43 68.97 -1.40
CA CYS A 313 34.45 69.97 -1.12
C CYS A 313 33.89 71.17 -0.34
N GLY A 314 34.70 71.76 0.54
CA GLY A 314 34.31 72.93 1.35
C GLY A 314 34.14 74.22 0.53
N ARG A 315 33.55 75.25 1.16
CA ARG A 315 33.14 76.53 0.54
C ARG A 315 34.22 77.30 -0.25
N TYR A 316 35.50 76.95 -0.10
CA TYR A 316 36.64 77.65 -0.74
C TYR A 316 37.54 76.72 -1.58
N SER A 317 37.01 75.57 -2.02
CA SER A 317 37.71 74.65 -2.91
C SER A 317 36.82 74.18 -4.07
N THR A 318 37.44 73.89 -5.21
CA THR A 318 36.77 73.34 -6.39
C THR A 318 36.99 71.82 -6.42
N CYS A 319 35.92 71.06 -6.63
CA CYS A 319 36.00 69.60 -6.74
C CYS A 319 36.49 69.19 -8.14
N VAL A 320 37.47 68.30 -8.19
CA VAL A 320 37.95 67.65 -9.41
C VAL A 320 37.79 66.15 -9.24
N ASN A 321 36.90 65.58 -10.06
CA ASN A 321 36.67 64.13 -10.09
C ASN A 321 37.90 63.41 -10.66
N THR A 322 38.27 62.27 -10.07
CA THR A 322 39.40 61.44 -10.49
C THR A 322 39.00 59.97 -10.51
N PHE A 323 39.67 59.13 -11.28
CA PHE A 323 39.27 57.72 -11.33
C PHE A 323 39.47 57.03 -9.95
N GLY A 324 38.37 56.58 -9.34
CA GLY A 324 38.29 55.97 -8.02
C GLY A 324 38.31 56.95 -6.84
N SER A 325 38.27 58.26 -7.06
CA SER A 325 38.30 59.26 -5.98
C SER A 325 37.98 60.69 -6.46
N TYR A 326 38.07 61.67 -5.58
CA TYR A 326 38.04 63.09 -5.94
C TYR A 326 39.13 63.86 -5.20
N ARG A 327 39.52 65.01 -5.73
CA ARG A 327 40.37 65.97 -5.01
C ARG A 327 39.76 67.34 -4.99
N CYS A 328 40.00 68.07 -3.91
CA CYS A 328 39.58 69.46 -3.78
C CYS A 328 40.78 70.38 -4.02
N GLU A 329 40.73 71.18 -5.07
CA GLU A 329 41.74 72.18 -5.37
C GLU A 329 41.35 73.51 -4.72
N GLY A 330 42.22 74.06 -3.87
CA GLY A 330 41.98 75.32 -3.19
C GLY A 330 41.95 76.49 -4.18
N LEU A 331 41.02 77.43 -3.99
CA LEU A 331 41.05 78.67 -4.76
C LEU A 331 42.27 79.49 -4.32
N GLU A 332 43.32 79.48 -5.14
CA GLU A 332 44.49 80.35 -5.00
C GLU A 332 44.01 81.79 -4.75
N ARG A 333 44.19 82.28 -3.51
CA ARG A 333 44.13 83.71 -3.24
C ARG A 333 45.37 84.33 -3.87
N SER A 334 45.19 84.92 -5.04
CA SER A 334 46.13 85.89 -5.58
C SER A 334 46.31 87.04 -4.59
N SER A 335 47.56 87.17 -4.13
CA SER A 335 48.31 88.40 -3.80
C SER A 335 47.77 89.36 -2.72
N ALA A 336 48.47 89.38 -1.58
CA ALA A 336 48.83 90.63 -0.90
C ALA A 336 50.24 90.48 -0.25
N PRO A 337 51.07 91.55 -0.22
CA PRO A 337 52.54 91.46 -0.13
C PRO A 337 53.08 91.23 1.30
N PRO A 338 54.37 90.91 1.46
CA PRO A 338 54.94 90.63 2.77
C PRO A 338 55.11 91.94 3.54
N THR A 339 54.37 92.11 4.63
CA THR A 339 54.72 93.11 5.64
C THR A 339 55.51 92.43 6.74
N SER A 340 56.83 92.55 6.63
CA SER A 340 57.76 92.47 7.74
C SER A 340 57.35 93.45 8.84
N ARG A 341 57.19 92.97 10.07
CA ARG A 341 57.46 93.76 11.27
C ARG A 341 58.10 92.85 12.32
N ASP A 342 59.42 92.98 12.44
CA ASP A 342 60.13 92.88 13.70
C ASP A 342 59.46 93.79 14.73
N PHE A 343 59.35 93.34 15.97
CA PHE A 343 59.60 94.17 17.16
C PHE A 343 59.82 93.24 18.36
N THR A 344 61.10 93.12 18.72
CA THR A 344 61.74 93.00 20.05
C THR A 344 61.14 92.13 21.13
#